data_AF-A0A451A3W0-F1
#
_entry.id   AF-A0A451A3W0-F1
#
_cell.length_a   1.000
_cell.length_b   1.000
_cell.length_c   1.000
_cell.angle_alpha   90.00
_cell.angle_beta   90.00
_cell.angle_gamma   90.00
#
_symmetry.space_group_name_H-M   'P 1'
#
loop_
_entity.id
_entity.type
_entity.pdbx_description
1 polymer ?
#
loop_
_entity_poly.entity_id
_entity_poly.type
_entity_poly.pdbx_seq_one_letter_code
_entity_poly.pdbx_strand_id
1 'polypeptide(L)' 'ESGQRGIVMEFKRLGENESMEEQLQAALAQIEEKHYPATLRAEGCNDVLELGIVFDGKRLQVTSNR' A
#
# COMPACT_ATOMS: atom_id res chain seq x y z
N GLU A 1 -19.38 -16.66 -6.95
CA GLU A 1 -19.11 -15.75 -5.81
C GLU A 1 -18.11 -14.72 -6.29
N SER A 2 -18.38 -13.42 -6.11
CA SER A 2 -17.37 -12.38 -6.33
C SER A 2 -16.23 -12.67 -5.35
N GLY A 3 -15.10 -13.16 -5.85
CA GLY A 3 -13.94 -13.50 -5.02
C GLY A 3 -13.66 -12.36 -4.04
N GLN A 4 -13.43 -12.70 -2.77
CA GLN A 4 -13.14 -11.70 -1.74
C GLN A 4 -11.96 -10.83 -2.21
N ARG A 5 -12.15 -9.51 -2.25
CA ARG A 5 -11.08 -8.58 -2.60
C ARG A 5 -10.06 -8.56 -1.48
N GLY A 6 -8.80 -8.83 -1.82
CA GLY A 6 -7.67 -8.65 -0.92
C GLY A 6 -7.28 -7.18 -0.80
N ILE A 7 -6.75 -6.77 0.34
CA ILE A 7 -6.20 -5.43 0.53
C ILE A 7 -4.80 -5.57 1.13
N VAL A 8 -3.80 -4.96 0.48
CA VAL A 8 -2.46 -4.78 1.05
C VAL A 8 -2.30 -3.31 1.41
N MET A 9 -1.84 -3.05 2.63
CA MET A 9 -1.61 -1.69 3.13
C MET A 9 -0.17 -1.58 3.62
N GLU A 10 0.55 -0.58 3.13
CA GLU A 10 1.89 -0.23 3.63
C GLU A 10 1.82 1.12 4.35
N PHE A 11 2.37 1.17 5.57
CA PHE A 11 2.31 2.33 6.43
C PHE A 11 3.69 2.95 6.63
N LYS A 12 3.79 4.25 6.41
CA LYS A 12 5.02 5.02 6.65
C LYS A 12 4.76 6.24 7.51
N ARG A 13 5.78 6.67 8.25
CA ARG A 13 5.79 7.96 8.93
C ARG A 13 6.73 8.89 8.17
N LEU A 14 6.25 10.07 7.81
CA LEU A 14 7.05 11.11 7.16
C LEU A 14 8.16 11.58 8.11
N GLY A 15 9.39 11.50 7.64
CA GLY A 15 10.59 11.99 8.32
C GLY A 15 10.88 13.46 8.04
N GLU A 16 11.89 13.99 8.73
CA GLU A 16 12.36 15.36 8.49
C GLU A 16 12.99 15.47 7.09
N ASN A 17 12.56 16.47 6.31
CA ASN A 17 12.99 16.72 4.93
C ASN A 17 12.58 15.63 3.90
N GLU A 18 11.64 14.76 4.25
CA GLU A 18 11.05 13.83 3.28
C GLU A 18 9.85 14.47 2.57
N SER A 19 9.62 14.08 1.32
CA SER A 19 8.40 14.44 0.58
C SER A 19 7.28 13.43 0.85
N MET A 20 6.08 13.94 1.13
CA MET A 20 4.86 13.13 1.26
C MET A 20 4.64 12.27 0.00
N GLU A 21 4.82 12.86 -1.18
CA GLU A 21 4.63 12.20 -2.47
C GLU A 21 5.65 11.06 -2.68
N GLU A 22 6.93 11.32 -2.41
CA GLU A 22 7.99 10.31 -2.54
C GLU A 22 7.74 9.14 -1.59
N GLN A 23 7.32 9.41 -0.36
CA GLN A 23 7.01 8.34 0.60
C GLN A 23 5.76 7.54 0.22
N LEU A 24 4.75 8.17 -0.38
CA LEU A 24 3.57 7.46 -0.90
C LEU A 24 3.96 6.51 -2.03
N GLN A 25 4.81 6.94 -2.96
CA GLN A 25 5.32 6.08 -4.03
C GLN A 25 6.23 4.97 -3.49
N ALA A 26 7.09 5.28 -2.53
CA ALA A 26 7.94 4.30 -1.88
C ALA A 26 7.13 3.23 -1.13
N ALA A 27 5.97 3.59 -0.55
CA ALA A 27 5.06 2.62 0.06
C ALA A 27 4.47 1.64 -0.97
N LEU A 28 4.05 2.12 -2.14
CA LEU A 28 3.57 1.25 -3.22
C LEU A 28 4.69 0.35 -3.77
N ALA A 29 5.88 0.90 -4.01
CA ALA A 29 7.04 0.12 -4.48
C ALA A 29 7.41 -1.01 -3.49
N GLN A 30 7.34 -0.73 -2.19
CA GLN A 30 7.60 -1.74 -1.16
C GLN A 30 6.57 -2.88 -1.17
N ILE A 31 5.29 -2.61 -1.48
CA ILE A 31 4.27 -3.65 -1.66
C ILE A 31 4.63 -4.57 -2.84
N GLU A 32 5.06 -3.98 -3.96
CA GLU A 32 5.46 -4.71 -5.17
C GLU A 32 6.70 -5.59 -4.91
N GLU A 33 7.76 -5.02 -4.32
CA GLU A 33 9.02 -5.71 -4.01
C GLU A 33 8.85 -6.89 -3.06
N LYS A 34 7.93 -6.77 -2.10
CA LYS A 34 7.68 -7.84 -1.12
C LYS A 34 6.73 -8.92 -1.63
N HIS A 35 6.13 -8.71 -2.81
CA HIS A 35 5.19 -9.63 -3.43
C HIS A 35 4.04 -10.07 -2.51
N TYR A 36 3.61 -9.22 -1.57
CA TYR A 36 2.45 -9.50 -0.69
C TYR A 36 1.16 -9.85 -1.45
N PRO A 37 0.86 -9.24 -2.62
CA PRO A 37 -0.29 -9.65 -3.42
C PRO A 37 -0.26 -11.11 -3.86
N ALA A 38 0.93 -11.73 -3.99
CA ALA A 38 1.05 -13.12 -4.40
C ALA A 38 0.47 -14.09 -3.36
N THR A 39 0.66 -13.81 -2.06
CA THR A 39 0.07 -14.59 -0.97
C THR A 39 -1.45 -14.52 -1.01
N LEU A 40 -2.03 -13.32 -1.16
CA LEU A 40 -3.47 -13.13 -1.25
C LEU A 40 -4.06 -13.80 -2.49
N ARG A 41 -3.38 -13.73 -3.63
CA ARG A 41 -3.79 -14.43 -4.86
C ARG A 41 -3.77 -15.95 -4.67
N ALA A 42 -2.77 -16.49 -3.97
CA ALA A 42 -2.71 -17.92 -3.65
C ALA A 42 -3.87 -18.38 -2.74
N GLU A 43 -4.39 -17.48 -1.90
CA GLU A 43 -5.58 -17.70 -1.06
C GLU A 43 -6.91 -17.48 -1.83
N GLY A 44 -6.85 -17.21 -3.13
CA GLY A 44 -8.03 -17.04 -3.99
C GLY A 44 -8.51 -15.58 -4.14
N CYS A 45 -7.80 -14.61 -3.55
CA CYS A 45 -8.09 -13.18 -3.71
C CYS A 45 -7.42 -12.65 -4.98
N ASN A 46 -8.07 -12.85 -6.13
CA ASN A 46 -7.52 -12.43 -7.43
C ASN A 46 -7.58 -10.91 -7.66
N ASP A 47 -8.51 -10.23 -6.99
CA ASP A 47 -8.61 -8.76 -6.98
C ASP A 47 -7.93 -8.24 -5.71
N VAL A 48 -6.79 -7.55 -5.86
CA VAL A 48 -6.02 -7.01 -4.74
C VAL A 48 -5.89 -5.50 -4.91
N LEU A 49 -6.39 -4.75 -3.93
CA LEU A 49 -6.18 -3.30 -3.82
C LEU A 49 -4.93 -3.03 -2.98
N GLU A 50 -3.99 -2.26 -3.53
CA GLU A 50 -2.77 -1.86 -2.81
C GLU A 50 -2.89 -0.41 -2.36
N LEU A 51 -2.58 -0.15 -1.09
CA LEU A 51 -2.69 1.17 -0.47
C LEU A 51 -1.35 1.59 0.15
N GLY A 52 -0.81 2.71 -0.32
CA GLY A 52 0.29 3.40 0.34
C GLY A 52 -0.26 4.46 1.27
N ILE A 53 0.11 4.43 2.55
CA ILE A 53 -0.40 5.35 3.58
C ILE A 53 0.78 5.99 4.30
N VAL A 54 0.87 7.32 4.25
CA VAL A 54 1.94 8.08 4.90
C VAL A 54 1.35 9.03 5.94
N PHE A 55 1.88 8.96 7.16
CA PHE A 55 1.48 9.80 8.29
C PHE A 55 2.46 10.94 8.54
N ASP A 56 1.92 12.14 8.76
CA ASP A 56 2.60 13.32 9.29
C ASP A 56 1.89 13.73 10.60
N GLY A 57 2.31 13.09 11.69
CA GLY A 57 1.64 13.19 12.99
C GLY A 57 0.19 12.68 12.93
N LYS A 58 -0.79 13.60 13.03
CA LYS A 58 -2.23 13.30 12.91
C LYS A 58 -2.78 13.46 11.49
N ARG A 59 -1.99 14.02 10.58
CA ARG A 59 -2.34 14.10 9.15
C ARG A 59 -1.88 12.81 8.48
N LEU A 60 -2.61 12.39 7.46
CA LEU A 60 -2.18 11.30 6.58
C LEU A 60 -2.63 11.55 5.15
N GLN A 61 -1.93 10.93 4.22
CA GLN A 61 -2.40 10.77 2.84
C GLN A 61 -2.42 9.31 2.47
N VAL A 62 -3.30 8.97 1.52
CA VAL A 62 -3.50 7.63 0.99
C VAL A 62 -3.36 7.70 -0.51
N THR A 63 -2.61 6.77 -1.08
CA THR A 63 -2.56 6.52 -2.52
C THR A 63 -2.90 5.06 -2.83
N SER A 64 -3.25 4.76 -4.07
CA SER A 64 -3.53 3.40 -4.53
C SER A 64 -3.01 3.20 -5.95
N ASN A 65 -2.66 1.96 -6.29
CA ASN A 65 -2.19 1.52 -7.62
C ASN A 65 -3.29 1.44 -8.71
N ARG A 66 -4.39 2.19 -8.56
CA ARG A 66 -5.52 2.16 -9.52
C ARG A 66 -5.13 2.67 -10.90
#